data_AF-A0A4R9M1I6-F1
#
_entry.id   AF-A0A4R9M1I6-F1
#
_cell.length_a   1.000
_cell.length_b   1.000
_cell.length_c   1.000
_cell.angle_alpha   90.00
_cell.angle_beta   90.00
_cell.angle_gamma   90.00
#
_symmetry.space_group_name_H-M   'P 1'
#
loop_
_entity.id
_entity.type
_entity.pdbx_description
1 polymer ?
#
loop_
_entity_poly.entity_id
_entity_poly.type
_entity_poly.pdbx_seq_one_letter_code
_entity_poly.pdbx_strand_id
1 'polypeptide(L)'
;MDEKKPFPFDPFADSLLGEKVLIAWLSLGKSETDLKTSLESNLNSKEFYFTPNAVKQTVMVRFPEQVRILIGSKDSVGLNRLFSDIISGKASGLGKPALDVALELLEWLLTGFEEDQILSVLLSSVFGKEFDVSFVEKVRAEYVKELRG
;
A
#
# COMPACT_ATOMS: atom_id res chain seq x y z
N MET A 1 -23.99 -20.42 -5.51
CA MET A 1 -23.85 -19.54 -4.33
C MET A 1 -23.56 -18.17 -4.89
N ASP A 2 -24.46 -17.21 -4.70
CA ASP A 2 -24.21 -15.83 -5.11
C ASP A 2 -22.97 -15.34 -4.35
N GLU A 3 -21.86 -15.13 -5.07
CA GLU A 3 -20.74 -14.36 -4.53
C GLU A 3 -21.33 -13.00 -4.16
N LYS A 4 -21.45 -12.71 -2.86
CA LYS A 4 -21.78 -11.36 -2.39
C LYS A 4 -20.87 -10.40 -3.12
N LYS A 5 -21.44 -9.39 -3.78
CA LYS A 5 -20.66 -8.34 -4.44
C LYS A 5 -19.60 -7.84 -3.46
N PRO A 6 -18.32 -7.82 -3.87
CA PRO A 6 -17.25 -7.38 -2.99
C PRO A 6 -17.51 -5.92 -2.57
N PHE A 7 -17.17 -5.59 -1.32
CA PHE A 7 -17.39 -4.25 -0.77
C PHE A 7 -16.36 -3.29 -1.39
N PRO A 8 -16.79 -2.15 -1.97
CA PRO A 8 -15.88 -1.21 -2.63
C PRO A 8 -14.89 -0.63 -1.62
N PHE A 9 -13.68 -0.34 -2.09
CA PHE A 9 -12.60 0.25 -1.34
C PHE A 9 -12.10 1.49 -2.07
N ASP A 10 -12.13 2.64 -1.41
CA ASP A 10 -11.47 3.84 -1.88
C ASP A 10 -10.09 3.97 -1.20
N PRO A 11 -8.98 3.78 -1.94
CA PRO A 11 -7.65 3.80 -1.35
C PRO A 11 -7.29 5.13 -0.67
N PHE A 12 -7.93 6.24 -1.03
CA PHE A 12 -7.63 7.56 -0.46
C PHE A 12 -8.56 7.99 0.67
N ALA A 13 -9.65 7.26 0.92
CA ALA A 13 -10.61 7.54 1.99
C ALA A 13 -10.70 6.42 3.02
N ASP A 14 -10.53 5.17 2.60
CA ASP A 14 -10.68 3.98 3.46
C ASP A 14 -9.34 3.45 4.01
N SER A 15 -8.20 3.99 3.56
CA SER A 15 -6.88 3.66 4.09
C SER A 15 -6.23 4.89 4.68
N LEU A 16 -5.81 4.79 5.96
CA LEU A 16 -5.10 5.87 6.63
C LEU A 16 -3.80 6.23 5.91
N LEU A 17 -2.99 5.24 5.53
CA LEU A 17 -1.82 5.48 4.71
C LEU A 17 -2.16 6.17 3.39
N GLY A 18 -3.17 5.67 2.66
CA GLY A 18 -3.53 6.22 1.37
C GLY A 18 -4.00 7.68 1.46
N GLU A 19 -4.77 8.02 2.50
CA GLU A 19 -5.13 9.40 2.83
C GLU A 19 -3.87 10.27 3.04
N LYS A 20 -2.89 9.79 3.82
CA LYS A 20 -1.67 10.58 4.09
C LYS A 20 -0.78 10.72 2.87
N VAL A 21 -0.73 9.71 2.00
CA VAL A 21 -0.10 9.80 0.68
C VAL A 21 -0.77 10.88 -0.17
N LEU A 22 -2.11 10.93 -0.19
CA LEU A 22 -2.85 11.96 -0.92
C LEU A 22 -2.58 13.36 -0.34
N ILE A 23 -2.62 13.55 0.98
CA ILE A 23 -2.34 14.85 1.61
C ILE A 23 -0.91 15.32 1.27
N ALA A 24 0.08 14.43 1.41
CA ALA A 24 1.47 14.75 1.04
C ALA A 24 1.59 15.12 -0.43
N TRP A 25 0.89 14.41 -1.32
CA TRP A 25 0.86 14.68 -2.75
C TRP A 25 0.25 16.04 -3.09
N LEU A 26 -0.89 16.37 -2.51
CA LEU A 26 -1.56 17.67 -2.68
C LEU A 26 -0.70 18.82 -2.14
N SER A 27 0.07 18.60 -1.07
CA SER A 27 0.99 19.60 -0.52
C SER A 27 2.11 20.02 -1.50
N LEU A 28 2.40 19.18 -2.51
CA LEU A 28 3.34 19.48 -3.58
C LEU A 28 2.70 20.27 -4.74
N GLY A 29 1.44 20.69 -4.61
CA GLY A 29 0.69 21.37 -5.67
C GLY A 29 0.25 20.45 -6.81
N LYS A 30 0.31 19.13 -6.61
CA LYS A 30 -0.12 18.13 -7.59
C LYS A 30 -1.60 17.77 -7.39
N SER A 31 -2.27 17.28 -8.42
CA SER A 31 -3.71 16.97 -8.36
C SER A 31 -3.97 15.55 -7.86
N GLU A 32 -5.08 15.37 -7.13
CA GLU A 32 -5.60 14.05 -6.75
C GLU A 32 -5.84 13.17 -7.99
N THR A 33 -6.41 13.74 -9.05
CA THR A 33 -6.68 13.03 -10.30
C THR A 33 -5.43 12.39 -10.89
N ASP A 34 -4.26 13.04 -10.83
CA ASP A 34 -3.02 12.47 -11.36
C ASP A 34 -2.58 11.24 -10.54
N LEU A 35 -2.65 11.31 -9.22
CA LEU A 35 -2.29 10.20 -8.34
C LEU A 35 -3.26 9.02 -8.52
N LYS A 36 -4.56 9.30 -8.55
CA LYS A 36 -5.61 8.30 -8.77
C LYS A 36 -5.47 7.61 -10.13
N THR A 37 -5.31 8.38 -11.21
CA THR A 37 -5.15 7.82 -12.56
C THR A 37 -3.90 6.94 -12.66
N SER A 38 -2.83 7.33 -11.97
CA SER A 38 -1.60 6.55 -11.93
C SER A 38 -1.78 5.22 -11.22
N LEU A 39 -2.43 5.22 -10.05
CA LEU A 39 -2.76 4.01 -9.31
C LEU A 39 -3.66 3.07 -10.14
N GLU A 40 -4.72 3.62 -10.75
CA GLU A 40 -5.64 2.87 -11.60
C GLU A 40 -4.94 2.24 -12.81
N SER A 41 -4.04 2.99 -13.45
CA SER A 41 -3.27 2.52 -14.60
C SER A 41 -2.25 1.45 -14.21
N ASN A 42 -1.57 1.63 -13.07
CA ASN A 42 -0.60 0.68 -12.54
C ASN A 42 -1.23 -0.68 -12.21
N LEU A 43 -2.45 -0.65 -11.65
CA LEU A 43 -3.20 -1.84 -11.27
C LEU A 43 -4.10 -2.38 -12.38
N ASN A 44 -4.16 -1.68 -13.52
CA ASN A 44 -5.08 -1.95 -14.63
C ASN A 44 -6.53 -2.15 -14.13
N SER A 45 -6.96 -1.32 -13.17
CA SER A 45 -8.30 -1.38 -12.57
C SER A 45 -8.79 0.01 -12.18
N LYS A 46 -10.08 0.27 -12.40
CA LYS A 46 -10.76 1.50 -11.97
C LYS A 46 -11.54 1.34 -10.67
N GLU A 47 -11.67 0.10 -10.20
CA GLU A 47 -12.43 -0.25 -9.02
C GLU A 47 -11.54 -1.09 -8.10
N PHE A 48 -11.57 -0.77 -6.82
CA PHE A 48 -10.89 -1.54 -5.79
C PHE A 48 -11.91 -2.03 -4.78
N TYR A 49 -11.55 -3.11 -4.12
CA TYR A 49 -12.45 -3.81 -3.21
C TYR A 49 -11.67 -4.25 -1.99
N PHE A 50 -12.35 -4.27 -0.83
CA PHE A 50 -11.75 -4.82 0.37
C PHE A 50 -11.50 -6.31 0.21
N THR A 51 -10.38 -6.77 0.74
CA THR A 51 -10.10 -8.20 0.86
C THR A 51 -11.09 -8.82 1.85
N PRO A 52 -11.77 -9.94 1.53
CA PRO A 52 -12.70 -10.59 2.45
C PRO A 52 -12.05 -10.88 3.80
N ASN A 53 -12.73 -10.55 4.91
CA ASN A 53 -12.16 -10.62 6.26
C ASN A 53 -11.47 -11.96 6.60
N ALA A 54 -12.06 -13.10 6.21
CA ALA A 54 -11.47 -14.41 6.46
C ALA A 54 -10.11 -14.60 5.73
N VAL A 55 -10.01 -14.10 4.50
CA VAL A 55 -8.75 -14.09 3.73
C VAL A 55 -7.78 -13.11 4.38
N LYS A 56 -8.25 -11.88 4.67
CA LYS A 56 -7.44 -10.81 5.27
C LYS A 56 -6.78 -11.25 6.58
N GLN A 57 -7.55 -11.86 7.50
CA GLN A 57 -7.03 -12.39 8.76
C GLN A 57 -5.91 -13.41 8.56
N THR A 58 -6.04 -14.28 7.56
CA THR A 58 -5.02 -15.30 7.25
C THR A 58 -3.75 -14.65 6.70
N VAL A 59 -3.90 -13.76 5.72
CA VAL A 59 -2.74 -13.16 5.04
C VAL A 59 -2.04 -12.10 5.90
N MET A 60 -2.75 -11.42 6.79
CA MET A 60 -2.18 -10.43 7.73
C MET A 60 -1.43 -11.07 8.91
N VAL A 61 -1.47 -12.39 9.09
CA VAL A 61 -0.52 -13.10 9.94
C VAL A 61 0.75 -13.43 9.17
N ARG A 62 0.61 -13.92 7.93
CA ARG A 62 1.71 -14.46 7.13
C ARG A 62 2.57 -13.39 6.45
N PHE A 63 1.96 -12.36 5.86
CA PHE A 63 2.71 -11.35 5.11
C PHE A 63 3.64 -10.51 6.00
N PRO A 64 3.28 -10.09 7.22
CA PRO A 64 4.24 -9.42 8.10
C PRO A 64 5.47 -10.28 8.40
N GLU A 65 5.30 -11.59 8.57
CA GLU A 65 6.43 -12.52 8.75
C GLU A 65 7.33 -12.56 7.52
N GLN A 66 6.75 -12.69 6.32
CA GLN A 66 7.52 -12.66 5.06
C GLN A 66 8.26 -11.32 4.88
N VAL A 67 7.60 -10.20 5.16
CA VAL A 67 8.20 -8.87 5.12
C VAL A 67 9.40 -8.78 6.08
N ARG A 68 9.27 -9.27 7.32
CA ARG A 68 10.38 -9.30 8.29
C ARG A 68 11.56 -10.14 7.81
N ILE A 69 11.28 -11.31 7.22
CA ILE A 69 12.32 -12.19 6.67
C ILE A 69 13.08 -11.46 5.55
N LEU A 70 12.36 -10.87 4.60
CA LEU A 70 12.93 -10.17 3.45
C LEU A 70 13.75 -8.94 3.88
N ILE A 71 13.27 -8.17 4.85
CA ILE A 71 14.02 -7.07 5.46
C ILE A 71 15.27 -7.60 6.17
N GLY A 72 15.13 -8.64 7.01
CA GLY A 72 16.25 -9.23 7.75
C GLY A 72 17.35 -9.79 6.85
N SER A 73 16.98 -10.29 5.67
CA SER A 73 17.92 -10.76 4.65
C SER A 73 18.40 -9.68 3.68
N LYS A 74 17.97 -8.42 3.86
CA LYS A 74 18.24 -7.29 2.94
C LYS A 74 17.82 -7.56 1.49
N ASP A 75 16.75 -8.33 1.30
CA ASP A 75 16.21 -8.68 -0.02
C ASP A 75 15.14 -7.68 -0.47
N SER A 76 15.60 -6.51 -0.92
CA SER A 76 14.71 -5.45 -1.42
C SER A 76 13.97 -5.84 -2.70
N VAL A 77 14.56 -6.70 -3.54
CA VAL A 77 13.94 -7.20 -4.77
C VAL A 77 12.77 -8.13 -4.44
N GLY A 78 12.99 -9.07 -3.51
CA GLY A 78 11.95 -9.96 -3.01
C GLY A 78 10.83 -9.19 -2.30
N LEU A 79 11.17 -8.15 -1.53
CA LEU A 79 10.19 -7.29 -0.89
C LEU A 79 9.31 -6.55 -1.91
N ASN A 80 9.92 -5.92 -2.92
CA ASN A 80 9.16 -5.24 -3.97
C ASN A 80 8.28 -6.22 -4.76
N ARG A 81 8.80 -7.41 -5.05
CA ARG A 81 8.03 -8.48 -5.69
C ARG A 81 6.84 -8.92 -4.85
N LEU A 82 7.00 -9.06 -3.53
CA LEU A 82 5.91 -9.41 -2.63
C LEU A 82 4.76 -8.40 -2.73
N PHE A 83 5.05 -7.10 -2.66
CA PHE A 83 4.03 -6.05 -2.80
C PHE A 83 3.35 -6.08 -4.17
N SER A 84 4.14 -6.23 -5.25
CA SER A 84 3.61 -6.39 -6.61
C SER A 84 2.68 -7.62 -6.74
N ASP A 85 3.05 -8.73 -6.11
CA ASP A 85 2.25 -9.95 -6.12
C ASP A 85 0.96 -9.79 -5.29
N ILE A 86 0.98 -9.02 -4.19
CA ILE A 86 -0.22 -8.71 -3.40
C ILE A 86 -1.21 -7.84 -4.19
N ILE A 87 -0.74 -6.72 -4.74
CA ILE A 87 -1.61 -5.78 -5.48
C ILE A 87 -2.15 -6.37 -6.78
N SER A 88 -1.49 -7.38 -7.34
CA SER A 88 -1.96 -8.13 -8.53
C SER A 88 -2.73 -9.42 -8.18
N GLY A 89 -2.83 -9.78 -6.91
CA GLY A 89 -3.52 -10.99 -6.44
C GLY A 89 -2.77 -12.30 -6.72
N LYS A 90 -1.49 -12.23 -7.09
CA LYS A 90 -0.61 -13.39 -7.37
C LYS A 90 0.06 -13.95 -6.14
N ALA A 91 0.10 -13.22 -5.04
CA ALA A 91 0.69 -13.71 -3.80
C ALA A 91 -0.10 -14.92 -3.28
N SER A 92 0.61 -15.93 -2.78
CA SER A 92 -0.02 -17.16 -2.24
C SER A 92 -1.15 -16.82 -1.28
N GLY A 93 -2.25 -17.57 -1.25
CA GLY A 93 -3.39 -17.31 -0.34
C GLY A 93 -4.25 -16.09 -0.69
N LEU A 94 -3.87 -15.32 -1.73
CA LEU A 94 -4.78 -14.41 -2.42
C LEU A 94 -5.28 -15.09 -3.71
N GLY A 95 -6.51 -14.76 -4.09
CA GLY A 95 -7.09 -15.15 -5.39
C GLY A 95 -7.56 -13.95 -6.21
N LYS A 96 -7.42 -12.74 -5.66
CA LYS A 96 -7.82 -11.46 -6.25
C LYS A 96 -6.85 -10.36 -5.75
N PRO A 97 -6.69 -9.24 -6.47
CA PRO A 97 -5.97 -8.06 -6.00
C PRO A 97 -6.36 -7.64 -4.58
N ALA A 98 -5.37 -7.31 -3.75
CA ALA A 98 -5.57 -6.95 -2.35
C ALA A 98 -4.84 -5.63 -2.02
N LEU A 99 -5.29 -4.53 -2.63
CA LEU A 99 -4.69 -3.20 -2.42
C LEU A 99 -4.80 -2.75 -0.96
N ASP A 100 -5.92 -3.03 -0.31
CA ASP A 100 -6.12 -2.71 1.12
C ASP A 100 -5.07 -3.39 2.00
N VAL A 101 -4.76 -4.66 1.74
CA VAL A 101 -3.69 -5.40 2.44
C VAL A 101 -2.32 -4.81 2.17
N ALA A 102 -2.01 -4.44 0.92
CA ALA A 102 -0.74 -3.81 0.58
C ALA A 102 -0.57 -2.47 1.31
N LEU A 103 -1.61 -1.65 1.37
CA LEU A 103 -1.57 -0.36 2.08
C LEU A 103 -1.41 -0.55 3.60
N GLU A 104 -2.08 -1.53 4.21
CA GLU A 104 -1.88 -1.84 5.64
C GLU A 104 -0.46 -2.31 5.95
N LEU A 105 0.15 -3.13 5.08
CA LEU A 105 1.54 -3.56 5.25
C LEU A 105 2.52 -2.41 5.07
N LEU A 106 2.28 -1.53 4.10
CA LEU A 106 3.07 -0.32 3.92
C LEU A 106 2.94 0.63 5.11
N GLU A 107 1.77 0.73 5.73
CA GLU A 107 1.55 1.54 6.92
C GLU A 107 2.36 1.01 8.10
N TRP A 108 2.37 -0.32 8.26
CA TRP A 108 3.20 -0.98 9.27
C TRP A 108 4.69 -0.72 9.04
N LEU A 109 5.16 -0.73 7.79
CA LEU A 109 6.54 -0.36 7.45
C LEU A 109 6.80 1.12 7.67
N LEU A 110 5.87 2.01 7.29
CA LEU A 110 6.00 3.45 7.50
C LEU A 110 6.16 3.78 8.99
N THR A 111 5.57 3.01 9.90
CA THR A 111 5.64 3.29 11.34
C THR A 111 6.80 2.60 12.05
N GLY A 112 7.23 1.43 11.57
CA GLY A 112 8.23 0.59 12.24
C GLY A 112 9.57 0.43 11.53
N PHE A 113 9.73 0.96 10.31
CA PHE A 113 10.92 0.76 9.48
C PHE A 113 11.59 2.09 9.14
N GLU A 114 12.91 2.17 9.35
CA GLU A 114 13.71 3.40 9.22
C GLU A 114 14.33 3.59 7.83
N GLU A 115 14.30 2.57 6.96
CA GLU A 115 14.91 2.67 5.62
C GLU A 115 13.94 3.32 4.61
N ASP A 116 13.86 4.66 4.65
CA ASP A 116 12.95 5.43 3.79
C ASP A 116 13.21 5.22 2.28
N GLN A 117 14.45 4.86 1.89
CA GLN A 117 14.77 4.52 0.49
C GLN A 117 13.97 3.29 0.00
N ILE A 118 13.77 2.29 0.86
CA ILE A 118 12.97 1.11 0.52
C ILE A 118 11.50 1.50 0.47
N LEU A 119 11.03 2.29 1.44
CA LEU A 119 9.65 2.78 1.44
C LEU A 119 9.32 3.59 0.20
N SER A 120 10.25 4.41 -0.30
CA SER A 120 10.03 5.20 -1.51
C SER A 120 9.84 4.28 -2.73
N VAL A 121 10.64 3.21 -2.84
CA VAL A 121 10.51 2.21 -3.90
C VAL A 121 9.18 1.46 -3.80
N LEU A 122 8.78 1.02 -2.61
CA LEU A 122 7.54 0.26 -2.43
C LEU A 122 6.29 1.10 -2.67
N LEU A 123 6.25 2.34 -2.15
CA LEU A 123 5.18 3.28 -2.44
C LEU A 123 5.12 3.56 -3.95
N SER A 124 6.28 3.75 -4.58
CA SER A 124 6.33 3.99 -6.02
C SER A 124 5.75 2.82 -6.81
N SER A 125 6.09 1.59 -6.42
CA SER A 125 5.58 0.37 -7.04
C SER A 125 4.07 0.20 -6.87
N VAL A 126 3.50 0.60 -5.73
CA VAL A 126 2.06 0.46 -5.48
C VAL A 126 1.25 1.53 -6.22
N PHE A 127 1.68 2.79 -6.15
CA PHE A 127 0.94 3.93 -6.75
C PHE A 127 1.29 4.20 -8.22
N GLY A 128 2.29 3.52 -8.77
CA GLY A 128 2.73 3.71 -10.16
C GLY A 128 3.33 5.10 -10.43
N LYS A 129 3.77 5.80 -9.39
CA LYS A 129 4.44 7.11 -9.47
C LYS A 129 5.83 6.98 -8.89
N GLU A 130 6.76 7.80 -9.36
CA GLU A 130 8.07 7.90 -8.70
C GLU A 130 7.96 8.81 -7.47
N PHE A 131 8.34 8.25 -6.32
CA PHE A 131 8.49 8.95 -5.06
C PHE A 131 9.94 8.86 -4.59
N ASP A 132 10.46 9.99 -4.14
CA ASP A 132 11.76 10.07 -3.47
C ASP A 132 11.59 9.96 -1.94
N VAL A 133 12.72 9.92 -1.23
CA VAL A 133 12.76 9.87 0.23
C VAL A 133 12.06 11.07 0.86
N SER A 134 12.18 12.27 0.27
CA SER A 134 11.54 13.49 0.80
C SER A 134 10.02 13.40 0.78
N PHE A 135 9.46 12.66 -0.19
CA PHE A 135 8.03 12.35 -0.21
C PHE A 135 7.64 11.41 0.94
N VAL A 136 8.43 10.36 1.20
CA VAL A 136 8.21 9.44 2.33
C VAL A 136 8.21 10.20 3.65
N GLU A 137 9.17 11.10 3.85
CA GLU A 137 9.26 11.95 5.05
C GLU A 137 7.99 12.80 5.24
N LYS A 138 7.43 13.35 4.16
CA LYS A 138 6.17 14.11 4.21
C LYS A 138 4.99 13.22 4.60
N VAL A 139 4.86 12.04 3.99
CA VAL A 139 3.81 11.07 4.35
C VAL A 139 3.91 10.69 5.82
N ARG A 140 5.13 10.39 6.31
CA ARG A 140 5.40 10.09 7.72
C ARG A 140 5.03 11.26 8.63
N ALA A 141 5.36 12.49 8.24
CA ALA A 141 5.00 13.68 8.99
C ALA A 141 3.47 13.86 9.12
N GLU A 142 2.70 13.63 8.05
CA GLU A 142 1.23 13.66 8.12
C GLU A 142 0.67 12.53 8.99
N TYR A 143 1.26 11.34 8.92
CA TYR A 143 0.87 10.22 9.78
C TYR A 143 1.12 10.51 11.27
N VAL A 144 2.28 11.10 11.61
CA VAL A 144 2.61 11.49 12.99
C VAL A 144 1.69 12.59 13.53
N LYS A 145 1.18 13.49 12.68
CA LYS A 145 0.18 14.48 13.09
C LYS A 145 -1.11 13.81 13.52
N GLU A 146 -1.56 12.80 12.77
CA GLU A 146 -2.78 12.04 13.10
C GLU A 146 -2.67 11.35 14.46
N LEU A 147 -1.55 10.69 14.74
CA LEU A 147 -1.34 9.99 16.02
C LEU A 147 -1.27 10.91 17.25
N ARG A 148 -1.07 12.21 17.04
CA ARG A 148 -0.95 13.22 18.11
C ARG A 148 -2.23 14.05 18.29
N GLY A 149 -3.20 13.93 17.37
CA GLY A 149 -4.52 14.54 17.47
C GLY A 149 -5.47 13.70 18.32
#